data_AF-A0A7K2MBB5-F1
#
_entry.id   AF-A0A7K2MBB5-F1
#
_cell.length_a   1.000
_cell.length_b   1.000
_cell.length_c   1.000
_cell.angle_alpha   90.00
_cell.angle_beta   90.00
_cell.angle_gamma   90.00
#
_symmetry.space_group_name_H-M   'P 1'
#
loop_
_entity.id
_entity.type
_entity.pdbx_description
1 polymer ?
#
loop_
_entity_poly.entity_id
_entity_poly.type
_entity_poly.pdbx_seq_one_letter_code
_entity_poly.pdbx_strand_id
1 'polypeptide(L)'
;MNGSRITAVGHYQPAKVLTNDDLAALVDTSDEWIRSRVGIRTRHIAAPDEPVDELAAHAAAKALAAAGLAPGDIDLVLVATSTAVDRSPNMA
;
A
#
# COMPACT_ATOMS: atom_id res chain seq x y z
N MET A 1 -1.37 -31.29 9.56
CA MET A 1 -0.83 -29.99 10.02
C MET A 1 -2.01 -29.18 10.51
N ASN A 2 -2.05 -28.83 11.80
CA ASN A 2 -3.13 -28.01 12.36
C ASN A 2 -2.55 -26.61 12.62
N GLY A 3 -2.92 -25.63 11.80
CA GLY A 3 -2.43 -24.26 11.90
C GLY A 3 -2.65 -23.47 10.62
N SER A 4 -2.38 -22.16 10.66
CA SER A 4 -2.39 -21.27 9.50
C SER A 4 -0.97 -21.05 8.96
N ARG A 5 -0.88 -20.65 7.69
CA ARG A 5 0.37 -20.21 7.06
C ARG A 5 0.09 -19.08 6.09
N ILE A 6 1.07 -18.22 5.87
CA ILE A 6 1.04 -17.26 4.76
C ILE A 6 1.38 -18.03 3.48
N THR A 7 0.45 -18.08 2.53
CA THR A 7 0.65 -18.78 1.25
C THR A 7 1.39 -17.92 0.23
N ALA A 8 1.14 -16.61 0.23
CA ALA A 8 1.83 -15.62 -0.59
C ALA A 8 1.71 -14.21 0.01
N VAL A 9 2.52 -13.30 -0.51
CA VAL A 9 2.44 -11.87 -0.24
C VAL A 9 2.39 -11.11 -1.57
N GLY A 10 1.66 -10.01 -1.59
CA GLY A 10 1.60 -9.09 -2.72
C GLY A 10 1.65 -7.67 -2.20
N HIS A 11 2.28 -6.77 -2.96
CA HIS A 11 2.33 -5.36 -2.61
C HIS A 11 2.09 -4.50 -3.85
N TYR A 12 1.56 -3.32 -3.61
CA TYR A 12 1.41 -2.29 -4.62
C TYR A 12 1.83 -0.95 -4.04
N GLN A 13 2.46 -0.12 -4.87
CA GLN A 13 2.87 1.23 -4.52
C GLN A 13 2.52 2.13 -5.72
N PRO A 14 1.96 3.32 -5.48
CA PRO A 14 1.71 4.31 -6.52
C PRO A 14 2.92 4.59 -7.40
N ALA A 15 2.72 4.95 -8.66
CA ALA A 15 3.85 5.21 -9.56
C ALA A 15 4.66 6.47 -9.20
N LYS A 16 4.01 7.50 -8.63
CA LYS A 16 4.67 8.78 -8.32
C LYS A 16 5.59 8.63 -7.12
N VAL A 17 6.88 8.84 -7.34
CA VAL A 17 7.90 8.91 -6.29
C VAL A 17 8.16 10.37 -5.93
N LEU A 18 8.09 10.68 -4.64
CA LEU A 18 8.48 11.96 -4.05
C LEU A 18 9.80 11.78 -3.30
N THR A 19 10.85 12.44 -3.76
CA THR A 19 12.16 12.45 -3.10
C THR A 19 12.16 13.37 -1.88
N ASN A 20 13.21 13.29 -1.06
CA ASN A 20 13.39 14.23 0.04
C ASN A 20 13.62 15.67 -0.45
N ASP A 21 14.29 15.87 -1.58
CA ASP A 21 14.51 17.19 -2.17
C ASP A 21 13.19 17.80 -2.68
N ASP A 22 12.32 16.97 -3.29
CA ASP A 22 10.98 17.41 -3.67
C ASP A 22 10.16 17.83 -2.43
N LEU A 23 10.30 17.09 -1.32
CA LEU A 23 9.61 17.40 -0.07
C LEU A 23 10.15 18.69 0.57
N ALA A 24 11.45 18.95 0.48
CA ALA A 24 12.09 20.17 0.97
C ALA A 24 11.62 21.43 0.21
N ALA A 25 11.08 21.29 -1.00
CA ALA A 25 10.42 22.38 -1.71
C ALA A 25 9.00 22.69 -1.20
N LEU A 26 8.41 21.81 -0.39
CA LEU A 26 7.03 21.93 0.11
C LEU A 26 6.96 22.33 1.60
N VAL A 27 7.96 21.95 2.39
CA VAL A 27 8.01 22.19 3.84
C VAL A 27 9.45 22.48 4.28
N ASP A 28 9.62 23.14 5.42
CA ASP A 28 10.94 23.46 5.99
C ASP A 28 11.64 22.20 6.51
N THR A 29 12.40 21.55 5.64
CA THR A 29 13.15 20.32 5.92
C THR A 29 14.33 20.17 4.93
N SER A 30 15.11 19.11 5.09
CA SER A 30 16.20 18.76 4.17
C SER A 30 16.40 17.25 4.08
N ASP A 31 17.03 16.79 3.00
CA ASP A 31 17.39 15.37 2.85
C ASP A 31 18.31 14.87 3.99
N GLU A 32 19.28 15.67 4.42
CA GLU A 32 20.14 15.34 5.56
C GLU A 32 19.33 15.18 6.85
N TRP A 33 18.42 16.11 7.13
CA TRP A 33 17.56 16.07 8.32
C TRP A 33 16.65 14.83 8.31
N ILE A 34 16.03 14.52 7.16
CA ILE A 34 15.11 13.37 7.04
C ILE A 34 15.88 12.06 7.20
N ARG A 35 17.00 11.89 6.48
CA ARG A 35 17.77 10.64 6.53
C ARG A 35 18.38 10.39 7.91
N SER A 36 18.91 11.43 8.57
CA SER A 36 19.51 11.28 9.91
C SER A 36 18.50 10.87 10.97
N ARG A 37 17.22 11.28 10.84
CA ARG A 37 16.19 10.99 11.84
C ARG A 37 15.37 9.73 11.58
N VAL A 38 15.00 9.47 10.33
CA VAL A 38 14.07 8.37 9.98
C VAL A 38 14.56 7.47 8.85
N GLY A 39 15.70 7.77 8.23
CA GLY A 39 16.31 6.93 7.19
C GLY A 39 15.59 6.91 5.85
N ILE A 40 14.46 7.62 5.70
CA ILE A 40 13.67 7.63 4.46
C ILE A 40 14.38 8.47 3.39
N ARG A 41 14.40 7.96 2.16
CA ARG A 41 14.95 8.64 0.97
C ARG A 41 13.88 9.09 -0.01
N THR A 42 12.84 8.27 -0.17
CA THR A 42 11.73 8.48 -1.09
C THR A 42 10.44 7.97 -0.46
N ARG A 43 9.30 8.49 -0.93
CA ARG A 43 7.98 7.89 -0.70
C ARG A 43 7.15 7.88 -1.96
N HIS A 44 6.11 7.06 -1.98
CA HIS A 44 5.15 6.99 -3.07
C HIS A 44 3.90 7.80 -2.72
N ILE A 45 3.34 8.50 -3.71
CA ILE A 45 2.15 9.34 -3.56
C ILE A 45 1.09 8.85 -4.53
N ALA A 46 -0.09 8.49 -4.02
CA ALA A 46 -1.22 8.06 -4.84
C ALA A 46 -1.69 9.17 -5.79
N ALA A 47 -2.10 8.77 -6.99
CA ALA A 47 -2.78 9.69 -7.90
C ALA A 47 -4.25 9.91 -7.45
N PRO A 48 -4.92 11.00 -7.90
CA PRO A 48 -6.31 11.25 -7.52
C PRO A 48 -7.30 10.15 -7.91
N ASP A 49 -6.96 9.39 -8.95
CA ASP A 49 -7.69 8.24 -9.49
C ASP A 49 -7.21 6.89 -8.91
N GLU A 50 -6.39 6.91 -7.87
CA GLU A 50 -5.82 5.71 -7.23
C GLU A 50 -6.23 5.63 -5.74
N PRO A 51 -7.53 5.39 -5.45
CA PRO A 51 -8.05 5.26 -4.09
C PRO A 51 -7.58 3.97 -3.39
N VAL A 52 -7.87 3.87 -2.10
CA VAL A 52 -7.33 2.79 -1.24
C VAL A 52 -7.78 1.38 -1.63
N ASP A 53 -8.98 1.24 -2.17
CA ASP A 53 -9.54 0.00 -2.71
C ASP A 53 -8.80 -0.45 -3.98
N GLU A 54 -8.45 0.47 -4.88
CA GLU A 54 -7.60 0.16 -6.06
C GLU A 54 -6.20 -0.32 -5.64
N LEU A 55 -5.56 0.39 -4.69
CA LEU A 55 -4.25 -0.02 -4.13
C LEU A 55 -4.32 -1.43 -3.51
N ALA A 56 -5.38 -1.71 -2.75
CA ALA A 56 -5.60 -3.00 -2.11
C ALA A 56 -5.88 -4.10 -3.15
N ALA A 57 -6.71 -3.84 -4.16
CA ALA A 57 -7.03 -4.77 -5.23
C ALA A 57 -5.78 -5.17 -6.02
N HIS A 58 -4.90 -4.22 -6.35
CA HIS A 58 -3.65 -4.48 -7.05
C HIS A 58 -2.67 -5.33 -6.20
N ALA A 59 -2.58 -5.07 -4.89
CA ALA A 59 -1.78 -5.88 -3.98
C ALA A 59 -2.35 -7.30 -3.83
N ALA A 60 -3.67 -7.44 -3.68
CA ALA A 60 -4.37 -8.72 -3.56
C ALA A 60 -4.24 -9.57 -4.83
N ALA A 61 -4.40 -8.97 -6.01
CA ALA A 61 -4.24 -9.67 -7.29
C ALA A 61 -2.83 -10.30 -7.43
N LYS A 62 -1.78 -9.57 -7.01
CA LYS A 62 -0.41 -10.10 -6.99
C LYS A 62 -0.24 -11.25 -5.99
N ALA A 63 -0.85 -11.14 -4.81
CA ALA A 63 -0.82 -12.20 -3.79
C ALA A 63 -1.54 -13.47 -4.28
N LEU A 64 -2.71 -13.35 -4.89
CA LEU A 64 -3.46 -14.46 -5.48
C LEU A 64 -2.68 -15.14 -6.60
N ALA A 65 -2.12 -14.36 -7.51
CA ALA A 65 -1.28 -14.87 -8.59
C ALA A 65 -0.06 -15.63 -8.06
N ALA A 66 0.62 -15.10 -7.04
CA ALA A 66 1.76 -15.75 -6.40
C ALA A 66 1.37 -17.02 -5.60
N ALA A 67 0.16 -17.07 -5.05
CA ALA A 67 -0.37 -18.26 -4.37
C ALA A 67 -0.92 -19.32 -5.34
N GLY A 68 -1.14 -18.97 -6.62
CA GLY A 68 -1.82 -19.83 -7.58
C GLY A 68 -3.29 -20.05 -7.26
N LEU A 69 -3.95 -19.07 -6.62
CA LEU A 69 -5.36 -19.13 -6.22
C LEU A 69 -6.23 -18.26 -7.14
N ALA A 70 -7.45 -18.70 -7.37
CA ALA A 70 -8.49 -17.91 -8.02
C ALA A 70 -9.27 -17.07 -6.99
N PRO A 71 -9.93 -15.98 -7.41
CA PRO A 71 -10.76 -15.18 -6.49
C PRO A 71 -11.85 -16.00 -5.78
N GLY A 72 -12.39 -17.04 -6.43
CA GLY A 72 -13.40 -17.92 -5.85
C GLY A 72 -12.89 -18.86 -4.75
N ASP A 73 -11.57 -18.95 -4.55
CA ASP A 73 -10.95 -19.76 -3.49
C ASP A 73 -10.86 -18.99 -2.15
N ILE A 74 -11.34 -17.73 -2.10
CA ILE A 74 -11.19 -16.84 -0.94
C ILE A 74 -12.51 -16.76 -0.16
N ASP A 75 -12.48 -17.27 1.07
CA ASP A 75 -13.64 -17.26 1.97
C ASP A 75 -13.84 -15.93 2.73
N LEU A 76 -12.78 -15.13 2.88
CA LEU A 76 -12.79 -13.89 3.65
C LEU A 76 -11.79 -12.87 3.11
N VAL A 77 -12.25 -11.64 2.93
CA VAL A 77 -11.42 -10.48 2.60
C VAL A 77 -11.43 -9.50 3.78
N LEU A 78 -10.24 -9.10 4.22
CA LEU A 78 -10.06 -8.11 5.29
C LEU A 78 -9.16 -6.98 4.80
N VAL A 79 -9.67 -5.75 4.82
CA VAL A 79 -8.90 -4.54 4.47
C VAL A 79 -8.66 -3.71 5.74
N ALA A 80 -7.43 -3.74 6.24
CA ALA A 80 -7.00 -2.91 7.36
C ALA A 80 -6.52 -1.54 6.84
N THR A 81 -7.32 -0.50 7.02
CA THR A 81 -7.00 0.86 6.53
C THR A 81 -7.44 1.95 7.50
N SER A 82 -6.76 3.10 7.46
CA SER A 82 -7.12 4.34 8.15
C SER A 82 -7.42 5.51 7.19
N THR A 83 -7.52 5.22 5.88
CA THR A 83 -7.72 6.20 4.82
C THR A 83 -8.89 5.81 3.92
N ALA A 84 -9.89 5.10 4.46
CA ALA A 84 -11.13 4.82 3.75
C ALA A 84 -11.77 6.15 3.30
N VAL A 85 -12.24 6.19 2.04
CA VAL A 85 -12.87 7.39 1.46
C VAL A 85 -14.20 7.66 2.16
N ASP A 86 -15.00 6.61 2.34
CA ASP A 86 -16.28 6.65 3.03
C ASP A 86 -16.21 5.98 4.40
N ARG A 87 -17.10 6.37 5.32
CA ARG A 87 -17.25 5.72 6.63
C ARG A 87 -18.04 4.42 6.56
N SER A 88 -18.91 4.31 5.56
CA SER A 88 -19.79 3.18 5.29
C SER A 88 -20.25 3.26 3.83
N PRO A 89 -20.24 2.17 3.05
CA PRO A 89 -19.86 0.79 3.42
C PRO A 89 -18.35 0.64 3.71
N ASN A 90 -17.92 -0.59 4.08
CA ASN A 90 -16.51 -0.92 4.23
C ASN A 90 -15.80 -0.98 2.86
N MET A 91 -14.47 -1.10 2.87
CA MET A 91 -13.64 -1.05 1.66
C MET A 91 -13.41 -2.40 0.96
N ALA A 92 -13.92 -3.48 1.53
CA ALA A 92 -13.78 -4.83 1.00
C ALA A 92 -15.07 -5.27 0.32
#